data_AF-A0A942FTF8-F1
#
_entry.id   AF-A0A942FTF8-F1
#
_cell.length_a   1.000
_cell.length_b   1.000
_cell.length_c   1.000
_cell.angle_alpha   90.00
_cell.angle_beta   90.00
_cell.angle_gamma   90.00
#
_symmetry.space_group_name_H-M   'P 1'
#
loop_
_entity.id
_entity.type
_entity.pdbx_description
1 polymer ?
#
loop_
_entity_poly.entity_id
_entity_poly.type
_entity_poly.pdbx_seq_one_letter_code
_entity_poly.pdbx_strand_id
1 'polypeptide(L)'
;GQRTSLDGMREPFHLNRAQEIDPMVMATFYPLTIHQPCLGERLERAVASAKAQGIRVKLIAYPRSPYGQARLGARQEQELAEATRQLAARLGLELLGSTAQWSDAEFTDHAHLNARGRARFMRELGTWLELPR
;
A
#
# COMPACT_ATOMS: atom_id res chain seq x y z
N GLY A 1 -10.34 -0.32 27.41
CA GLY A 1 -9.97 -1.16 26.24
C GLY A 1 -10.59 -0.55 25.01
N GLN A 2 -9.78 0.00 24.11
CA GLN A 2 -10.29 0.52 22.83
C GLN A 2 -10.59 -0.65 21.90
N ARG A 3 -11.81 -0.68 21.35
CA ARG A 3 -12.19 -1.55 20.23
C ARG A 3 -11.18 -1.38 19.11
N THR A 4 -10.55 -2.46 18.68
CA THR A 4 -9.71 -2.45 17.48
C THR A 4 -10.62 -2.23 16.27
N SER A 5 -10.20 -1.43 15.28
CA SER A 5 -11.02 -1.08 14.11
C SER A 5 -11.31 -2.24 13.15
N LEU A 6 -11.01 -3.48 13.57
CA LEU A 6 -11.15 -4.70 12.79
C LEU A 6 -12.24 -5.64 13.36
N ASP A 7 -12.76 -5.36 14.56
CA ASP A 7 -13.87 -6.13 15.14
C ASP A 7 -15.14 -5.93 14.29
N GLY A 8 -15.54 -6.97 13.57
CA GLY A 8 -16.79 -7.02 12.82
C GLY A 8 -16.68 -6.79 11.30
N MET A 9 -15.49 -6.50 10.77
CA MET A 9 -15.29 -6.55 9.32
C MET A 9 -15.16 -8.01 8.87
N ARG A 10 -16.27 -8.60 8.42
CA ARG A 10 -16.23 -9.86 7.67
C ARG A 10 -15.31 -9.67 6.47
N GLU A 11 -14.44 -10.65 6.23
CA GLU A 11 -13.63 -10.66 5.00
C GLU A 11 -14.55 -10.52 3.78
N PRO A 12 -14.23 -9.63 2.82
CA PRO A 12 -15.00 -9.50 1.59
C PRO A 12 -15.18 -10.85 0.90
N PHE A 13 -16.42 -11.19 0.53
CA PHE A 13 -16.83 -12.51 0.01
C PHE A 13 -16.17 -12.92 -1.33
N HIS A 14 -15.26 -12.12 -1.89
CA HIS A 14 -14.64 -12.33 -3.20
C HIS A 14 -13.09 -12.29 -3.21
N LEU A 15 -12.43 -12.29 -2.04
CA LEU A 15 -10.95 -12.25 -1.96
C LEU A 15 -10.23 -13.50 -2.52
N ASN A 16 -10.95 -14.54 -2.89
CA ASN A 16 -10.35 -15.80 -3.37
C ASN A 16 -10.35 -15.96 -4.89
N ARG A 17 -10.93 -15.02 -5.64
CA ARG A 17 -10.89 -15.04 -7.11
C ARG A 17 -10.10 -13.84 -7.61
N ALA A 18 -9.19 -14.07 -8.55
CA ALA A 18 -8.72 -12.98 -9.40
C ALA A 18 -9.96 -12.46 -10.13
N GLN A 19 -10.39 -11.22 -9.85
CA GLN A 19 -11.41 -10.61 -10.70
C GLN A 19 -10.73 -10.23 -12.01
N GLU A 20 -11.45 -10.47 -13.10
CA GLU A 20 -10.99 -10.04 -14.40
C GLU A 20 -10.93 -8.51 -14.40
N ILE A 21 -9.74 -7.96 -14.63
CA ILE A 21 -9.52 -6.52 -14.60
C ILE A 21 -10.22 -5.93 -15.84
N ASP A 22 -11.39 -5.31 -15.64
CA ASP A 22 -12.15 -4.66 -16.70
C ASP A 22 -11.35 -3.48 -17.29
N PRO A 23 -10.99 -3.51 -18.58
CA PRO A 23 -10.26 -2.43 -19.24
C PRO A 23 -10.96 -1.07 -19.18
N MET A 24 -12.30 -1.02 -19.17
CA MET A 24 -13.08 0.22 -19.10
C MET A 24 -12.99 0.86 -17.70
N VAL A 25 -13.03 0.04 -16.66
CA VAL A 25 -12.81 0.48 -15.28
C VAL A 25 -11.39 1.03 -15.13
N MET A 26 -10.40 0.38 -15.74
CA MET A 26 -9.01 0.84 -15.72
C MET A 26 -8.81 2.18 -16.42
N ALA A 27 -9.47 2.42 -17.55
CA ALA A 27 -9.42 3.71 -18.23
C ALA A 27 -9.99 4.86 -17.38
N THR A 28 -10.80 4.56 -16.36
CA THR A 28 -11.35 5.56 -15.43
C THR A 28 -10.33 5.95 -14.35
N PHE A 29 -9.42 5.04 -13.98
CA PHE A 29 -8.48 5.24 -12.87
C PHE A 29 -7.06 5.59 -13.33
N TYR A 30 -6.74 5.40 -14.62
CA TYR A 30 -5.43 5.68 -15.18
C TYR A 30 -5.53 6.69 -16.33
N PRO A 31 -4.59 7.66 -16.44
CA PRO A 31 -3.41 7.85 -15.58
C PRO A 31 -3.77 8.30 -14.16
N LEU A 32 -2.90 8.00 -13.18
CA LEU A 32 -3.13 8.42 -11.80
C LEU A 32 -2.98 9.94 -11.68
N THR A 33 -3.83 10.56 -10.85
CA THR A 33 -3.56 11.91 -10.32
C THR A 33 -2.92 11.78 -8.95
N ILE A 34 -1.68 12.22 -8.80
CA ILE A 34 -0.93 12.11 -7.55
C ILE A 34 -1.21 13.36 -6.70
N HIS A 35 -1.78 13.15 -5.52
CA HIS A 35 -2.07 14.21 -4.56
C HIS A 35 -1.21 14.08 -3.31
N GLN A 36 -0.85 15.22 -2.72
CA GLN A 36 -0.34 15.22 -1.35
C GLN A 36 -1.45 14.80 -0.37
N PRO A 37 -1.11 14.26 0.80
CA PRO A 37 -2.11 13.90 1.80
C PRO A 37 -2.99 15.11 2.14
N CYS A 38 -4.31 14.98 1.94
CA CYS A 38 -5.27 16.07 2.19
C CYS A 38 -5.23 16.59 3.63
N LEU A 39 -4.81 15.74 4.59
CA LEU A 39 -4.66 16.06 6.00
C LEU A 39 -3.18 16.05 6.42
N GLY A 40 -2.31 16.65 5.61
CA GLY A 40 -0.85 16.63 5.79
C GLY A 40 -0.37 17.02 7.19
N GLU A 41 -0.85 18.14 7.73
CA GLU A 41 -0.46 18.56 9.09
C GLU A 41 -0.94 17.60 10.18
N ARG A 42 -2.14 17.04 10.03
CA ARG A 42 -2.67 16.07 10.99
C ARG A 42 -1.82 14.79 10.98
N LEU A 43 -1.38 14.37 9.80
CA LEU A 43 -0.47 13.23 9.64
C LEU A 43 0.89 13.52 10.30
N GLU A 44 1.47 14.69 10.07
CA GLU A 44 2.73 15.12 10.70
C GLU A 44 2.62 15.12 12.24
N ARG A 45 1.55 15.73 12.79
CA ARG A 45 1.31 15.74 14.24
C ARG A 45 1.15 14.33 14.81
N ALA A 46 0.45 13.45 14.11
CA ALA A 46 0.29 12.06 14.54
C ALA A 46 1.63 11.31 14.56
N VAL A 47 2.46 11.48 13.53
CA VAL A 47 3.81 10.88 13.47
C VAL A 47 4.71 11.44 14.57
N ALA A 48 4.73 12.75 14.78
CA ALA A 48 5.52 13.39 15.83
C ALA A 48 5.10 12.91 17.22
N SER A 49 3.79 12.83 17.48
CA SER A 49 3.27 12.30 18.75
C SER A 49 3.66 10.85 18.97
N ALA A 50 3.59 9.99 17.95
CA ALA A 50 4.00 8.60 18.05
C ALA A 50 5.49 8.49 18.39
N LYS A 51 6.34 9.26 17.71
CA LYS A 51 7.80 9.31 17.97
C LYS A 51 8.11 9.79 19.39
N ALA A 52 7.42 10.81 19.89
CA ALA A 52 7.59 11.30 21.26
C ALA A 52 7.23 10.25 22.32
N GLN A 53 6.37 9.28 21.98
CA GLN A 53 6.01 8.15 22.83
C GLN A 53 6.94 6.93 22.64
N GLY A 54 8.01 7.06 21.86
CA GLY A 54 8.93 5.97 21.56
C GLY A 54 8.37 4.93 20.56
N ILE A 55 7.27 5.23 19.86
CA ILE A 55 6.71 4.34 18.85
C ILE A 55 7.51 4.49 17.54
N ARG A 56 7.98 3.36 17.01
CA ARG A 56 8.59 3.29 15.69
C ARG A 56 7.50 3.28 14.62
N VAL A 57 7.51 4.27 13.76
CA VAL A 57 6.60 4.40 12.62
C VAL A 57 7.38 4.17 11.33
N LYS A 58 6.82 3.39 10.41
CA LYS A 58 7.37 3.16 9.06
C LYS A 58 6.28 3.47 8.03
N LEU A 59 6.68 3.98 6.88
CA LEU A 59 5.79 4.16 5.73
C LEU A 59 5.88 2.91 4.84
N ILE A 60 4.75 2.38 4.36
CA ILE A 60 4.73 1.19 3.50
C ILE A 60 4.20 1.58 2.11
N ALA A 61 5.01 1.35 1.08
CA ALA A 61 4.59 1.36 -0.31
C ALA A 61 3.98 0.00 -0.66
N TYR A 62 2.69 -0.01 -0.99
CA TYR A 62 1.98 -1.23 -1.38
C TYR A 62 2.39 -1.68 -2.78
N PRO A 63 2.45 -3.00 -3.01
CA PRO A 63 2.67 -3.54 -4.35
C PRO A 63 1.49 -3.21 -5.27
N ARG A 64 1.76 -3.17 -6.57
CA ARG A 64 0.76 -3.00 -7.62
C ARG A 64 0.77 -4.21 -8.54
N SER A 65 -0.36 -4.53 -9.14
CA SER A 65 -0.44 -5.60 -10.12
C SER A 65 0.39 -5.24 -11.37
N PRO A 66 1.07 -6.19 -12.04
CA PRO A 66 1.74 -5.94 -13.32
C PRO A 66 0.84 -5.26 -14.36
N TYR A 67 -0.42 -5.66 -14.46
CA TYR A 67 -1.39 -5.01 -15.34
C TYR A 67 -1.58 -3.52 -14.97
N GLY A 68 -1.76 -3.21 -13.68
CA GLY A 68 -1.89 -1.83 -13.20
C GLY A 68 -0.63 -1.00 -13.44
N GLN A 69 0.55 -1.60 -13.24
CA GLN A 69 1.84 -0.96 -13.50
C GLN A 69 2.02 -0.64 -15.00
N ALA A 70 1.63 -1.55 -15.89
CA ALA A 70 1.67 -1.31 -17.33
C ALA A 70 0.76 -0.15 -17.77
N ARG A 71 -0.41 0.03 -17.12
CA ARG A 71 -1.33 1.15 -17.40
C ARG A 71 -0.85 2.49 -16.84
N LEU A 72 -0.08 2.46 -15.75
CA LEU A 72 0.56 3.63 -15.17
C LEU A 72 1.63 4.19 -16.13
N GLY A 73 2.45 3.29 -16.68
CA GLY A 73 3.60 3.65 -17.50
C GLY A 73 4.79 4.16 -16.66
N ALA A 74 5.99 4.05 -17.23
CA ALA A 74 7.25 4.27 -16.51
C ALA A 74 7.36 5.66 -15.87
N ARG A 75 6.87 6.70 -16.57
CA ARG A 75 6.93 8.08 -16.06
C ARG A 75 6.12 8.24 -14.77
N GLN A 76 4.87 7.80 -14.77
CA GLN A 76 4.00 7.94 -13.60
C GLN A 76 4.43 7.01 -12.45
N GLU A 77 5.05 5.88 -12.76
CA GLU A 77 5.68 5.02 -11.75
C GLU A 77 6.82 5.76 -11.03
N GLN A 78 7.66 6.46 -11.78
CA GLN A 78 8.73 7.29 -11.22
C GLN A 78 8.16 8.45 -10.39
N GLU A 79 7.13 9.14 -10.89
CA GLU A 79 6.46 10.23 -10.16
C GLU A 79 5.86 9.74 -8.83
N LEU A 80 5.20 8.57 -8.82
CA LEU A 80 4.62 7.97 -7.62
C LEU A 80 5.72 7.53 -6.63
N ALA A 81 6.79 6.90 -7.12
CA ALA A 81 7.90 6.47 -6.28
C ALA A 81 8.60 7.68 -5.65
N GLU A 82 8.79 8.76 -6.40
CA GLU A 82 9.39 9.99 -5.91
C GLU A 82 8.50 10.70 -4.89
N ALA A 83 7.20 10.87 -5.18
CA ALA A 83 6.25 11.45 -4.23
C ALA A 83 6.21 10.67 -2.90
N THR A 84 6.29 9.33 -2.98
CA THR A 84 6.32 8.47 -1.79
C THR A 84 7.60 8.64 -0.98
N ARG A 85 8.77 8.72 -1.65
CA ARG A 85 10.06 9.01 -1.00
C ARG A 85 10.06 10.38 -0.33
N GLN A 86 9.55 11.40 -1.00
CA GLN A 86 9.44 12.76 -0.45
C GLN A 86 8.53 12.78 0.78
N LEU A 87 7.40 12.05 0.76
CA LEU A 87 6.53 11.92 1.92
C LEU A 87 7.24 11.25 3.10
N ALA A 88 7.94 10.13 2.88
CA ALA A 88 8.73 9.48 3.90
C ALA A 88 9.80 10.42 4.49
N ALA A 89 10.56 11.12 3.64
CA ALA A 89 11.59 12.06 4.05
C ALA A 89 11.01 13.22 4.88
N ARG A 90 9.90 13.83 4.43
CA ARG A 90 9.20 14.90 5.16
C ARG A 90 8.75 14.46 6.55
N LEU A 91 8.26 13.23 6.68
CA LEU A 91 7.82 12.68 7.96
C LEU A 91 8.97 12.09 8.80
N GLY A 92 10.18 12.03 8.25
CA GLY A 92 11.35 11.36 8.83
C GLY A 92 11.08 9.88 9.10
N LEU A 93 10.45 9.17 8.16
CA LEU A 93 10.08 7.77 8.26
C LEU A 93 10.94 6.90 7.36
N GLU A 94 11.23 5.68 7.80
CA GLU A 94 11.74 4.61 6.94
C GLU A 94 10.64 4.20 5.95
N LEU A 95 10.97 4.13 4.67
CA LEU A 95 10.09 3.63 3.62
C LEU A 95 10.36 2.15 3.38
N LEU A 96 9.34 1.32 3.62
CA LEU A 96 9.32 -0.09 3.28
C LEU A 96 8.53 -0.30 1.99
N GLY A 97 8.97 -1.25 1.17
CA GLY A 97 8.27 -1.62 -0.05
C GLY A 97 8.76 -2.95 -0.59
N SER A 98 7.93 -3.59 -1.40
CA SER A 98 8.32 -4.83 -2.06
C SER A 98 9.30 -4.56 -3.20
N THR A 99 10.42 -5.27 -3.23
CA THR A 99 11.37 -5.29 -4.35
C THR A 99 11.12 -6.46 -5.29
N ALA A 100 10.25 -7.39 -4.90
CA ALA A 100 9.96 -8.60 -5.65
C ALA A 100 8.86 -8.34 -6.69
N GLN A 101 8.94 -9.04 -7.82
CA GLN A 101 7.88 -9.00 -8.82
C GLN A 101 6.62 -9.66 -8.27
N TRP A 102 5.47 -9.00 -8.46
CA TRP A 102 4.16 -9.52 -8.10
C TRP A 102 3.47 -10.11 -9.34
N SER A 103 2.56 -11.05 -9.15
CA SER A 103 1.72 -11.58 -10.23
C SER A 103 0.33 -10.97 -10.17
N ASP A 104 -0.31 -10.72 -11.31
CA ASP A 104 -1.73 -10.31 -11.34
C ASP A 104 -2.64 -11.32 -10.61
N ALA A 105 -2.26 -12.61 -10.58
CA ALA A 105 -2.96 -13.65 -9.84
C ALA A 105 -2.92 -13.49 -8.30
N GLU A 106 -2.17 -12.53 -7.78
CA GLU A 106 -2.09 -12.18 -6.35
C GLU A 106 -2.99 -10.99 -5.98
N PHE A 107 -3.74 -10.46 -6.94
CA PHE A 107 -4.65 -9.34 -6.72
C PHE A 107 -6.10 -9.73 -6.99
N THR A 108 -7.00 -9.01 -6.33
CA THR A 108 -8.44 -9.03 -6.61
C THR A 108 -8.74 -8.05 -7.75
N ASP A 109 -8.00 -6.94 -7.85
CA ASP A 109 -8.06 -5.96 -8.93
C ASP A 109 -6.67 -5.36 -9.23
N HIS A 110 -6.58 -4.19 -9.85
CA HIS A 110 -5.29 -3.57 -10.18
C HIS A 110 -4.48 -3.00 -8.98
N ALA A 111 -5.06 -2.94 -7.78
CA ALA A 111 -4.45 -2.30 -6.61
C ALA A 111 -4.63 -3.07 -5.28
N HIS A 112 -5.61 -3.97 -5.19
CA HIS A 112 -5.95 -4.68 -3.95
C HIS A 112 -5.52 -6.14 -4.02
N LEU A 113 -4.77 -6.59 -3.01
CA LEU A 113 -4.34 -7.97 -2.89
C LEU A 113 -5.51 -8.92 -2.65
N ASN A 114 -5.44 -10.11 -3.22
CA ASN A 114 -6.34 -11.22 -2.90
C ASN A 114 -5.79 -12.02 -1.70
N ALA A 115 -6.45 -13.11 -1.29
CA ALA A 115 -6.02 -13.90 -0.15
C ALA A 115 -4.57 -14.42 -0.26
N ARG A 116 -4.16 -14.87 -1.46
CA ARG A 116 -2.79 -15.32 -1.73
C ARG A 116 -1.79 -14.15 -1.64
N GLY A 117 -2.11 -13.02 -2.26
CA GLY A 117 -1.28 -11.83 -2.22
C GLY A 117 -1.12 -11.27 -0.81
N ARG A 118 -2.20 -11.24 -0.03
CA ARG A 118 -2.17 -10.87 1.39
C ARG A 118 -1.26 -11.80 2.19
N ALA A 119 -1.39 -13.12 2.02
CA ALA A 119 -0.53 -14.07 2.73
C ALA A 119 0.95 -13.87 2.42
N ARG A 120 1.29 -13.56 1.16
CA ARG A 120 2.65 -13.18 0.76
C ARG A 120 3.08 -11.86 1.41
N PHE A 121 2.27 -10.82 1.30
CA PHE A 121 2.55 -9.49 1.87
C PHE A 121 2.82 -9.57 3.38
N MET A 122 2.04 -10.36 4.12
CA MET A 122 2.24 -10.53 5.56
C MET A 122 3.58 -11.19 5.90
N ARG A 123 4.10 -12.11 5.07
CA ARG A 123 5.45 -12.68 5.25
C ARG A 123 6.56 -11.65 4.98
N GLU A 124 6.39 -10.87 3.91
CA GLU A 124 7.33 -9.77 3.58
C GLU A 124 7.33 -8.73 4.72
N LEU A 125 6.14 -8.33 5.20
CA LEU A 125 5.97 -7.41 6.31
C LEU A 125 6.61 -7.93 7.61
N GLY A 126 6.41 -9.22 7.94
CA GLY A 126 7.06 -9.85 9.09
C GLY A 126 8.58 -9.79 8.99
N THR A 127 9.14 -9.93 7.79
CA THR A 127 10.58 -9.79 7.54
C THR A 127 11.04 -8.34 7.72
N TRP A 128 10.33 -7.36 7.15
CA TRP A 128 10.68 -5.93 7.26
C TRP A 128 10.56 -5.35 8.68
N LEU A 129 9.68 -5.92 9.48
CA LEU A 129 9.43 -5.52 10.86
C LEU A 129 10.17 -6.39 11.88
N GLU A 130 10.98 -7.35 11.42
CA GLU A 130 11.74 -8.27 12.28
C GLU A 130 10.84 -8.99 13.31
N LEU A 131 9.60 -9.30 12.92
CA LEU A 131 8.66 -9.98 13.81
C LEU A 131 9.13 -11.43 14.06
N PRO A 132 8.97 -11.95 15.30
CA PRO A 132 9.22 -13.36 15.59
C PRO A 132 8.40 -14.24 14.65
N ARG A 133 9.02 -15.31 14.13
CA ARG A 133 8.35 -16.27 13.24
C ARG A 133 7.38 -17.17 13.98
#